data_AF-A0A2M9AAF3-F1
#
_entry.id   AF-A0A2M9AAF3-F1
#
_cell.length_a   1.000
_cell.length_b   1.000
_cell.length_c   1.000
_cell.angle_alpha   90.00
_cell.angle_beta   90.00
_cell.angle_gamma   90.00
#
_symmetry.space_group_name_H-M   'P 1'
#
loop_
_entity.id
_entity.type
_entity.pdbx_description
1 polymer ?
#
loop_
_entity_poly.entity_id
_entity_poly.type
_entity_poly.pdbx_seq_one_letter_code
_entity_poly.pdbx_strand_id
1 'polypeptide(L)'
;MKSQRKKSDESRATRISRVYFNRLFPKRMDALEVALSVFVGVFIGVWPTIGVAIILTVALCALFKLPKVPGVISSFVANPVTQFGFFYPSGYFLGKKIWHPEAITFDFLEELKGLSFSNAIDVVSRLWNEAAGHVIAFLIGITIVAFIFGSIFGIAAYFIVSYRKRKHIDIKNKYIHELIAEDQVIIKKAKQKGKHMHIFPFKALRPVDPAQAKDISALPYDVMNREEAKEMAKDLPYSYLRITRAELELPDSVDAYDPQVYAHAKENLDKFIAEGVIAFDKKDCLYIYRQTMEGREQYGLVCTVPAKDYFEGVIKKHELTRKDKEDDRLRHVLATNSNTGPVFLTYRDNGQFELLKDIIARKPVYDFVTEADGFGHTVWVIEDDAEIEKICRAFDAVPVSYIADGHHRSAAGARAAGYRASQNPENKGDEEYNRYLAILFPSTQLKILDYNRVLKDLNGRTPEQFMEELKKVFEISELPAQAHPTKQNVVNMYLGGKWFACEFKQEYLQDLGPVDSLDVALLQKLVLKPLFNVEDPRTAQNIDFVGGIRGLGELEKRVNSGECAVAFAMYPTSLDQLMAIADAGEIMPPKSTWFEPKLRDGLLVHTLD
;
A
#
# COMPACT_ATOMS: atom_id res chain seq x y z
N MET A 1 12.72 -32.84 24.93
CA MET A 1 14.00 -32.42 25.55
C MET A 1 14.00 -30.90 25.71
N LYS A 2 14.29 -30.41 26.91
CA LYS A 2 14.25 -28.97 27.28
C LYS A 2 15.24 -28.16 26.43
N SER A 3 14.75 -27.29 25.54
CA SER A 3 15.55 -26.29 24.85
C SER A 3 15.80 -25.11 25.79
N GLN A 4 17.01 -25.06 26.37
CA GLN A 4 17.50 -23.91 27.11
C GLN A 4 17.69 -22.73 26.16
N ARG A 5 16.89 -21.66 26.33
CA ARG A 5 17.25 -20.33 25.81
C ARG A 5 18.58 -19.91 26.44
N LYS A 6 19.67 -19.95 25.66
CA LYS A 6 20.93 -19.25 26.00
C LYS A 6 20.62 -17.75 26.18
N LYS A 7 20.55 -17.26 27.42
CA LYS A 7 20.65 -15.83 27.70
C LYS A 7 22.06 -15.39 27.29
N SER A 8 22.16 -14.41 26.40
CA SER A 8 23.46 -13.83 26.03
C SER A 8 24.06 -13.10 27.25
N ASP A 9 25.26 -13.50 27.68
CA ASP A 9 26.09 -12.80 28.67
C ASP A 9 26.64 -11.49 28.07
N GLU A 10 25.76 -10.52 27.81
CA GLU A 10 26.19 -9.19 27.42
C GLU A 10 26.46 -8.33 28.64
N SER A 11 27.67 -7.76 28.72
CA SER A 11 28.03 -6.84 29.80
C SER A 11 27.12 -5.60 29.79
N ARG A 12 26.92 -5.01 30.98
CA ARG A 12 26.08 -3.81 31.16
C ARG A 12 26.53 -2.64 30.26
N ALA A 13 27.82 -2.50 30.03
CA ALA A 13 28.40 -1.47 29.15
C ALA A 13 27.99 -1.68 27.68
N THR A 14 28.02 -2.91 27.18
CA THR A 14 27.62 -3.26 25.81
C THR A 14 26.14 -3.00 25.58
N ARG A 15 25.30 -3.31 26.58
CA ARG A 15 23.85 -3.04 26.52
C ARG A 15 23.54 -1.55 26.45
N ILE A 16 24.22 -0.74 27.28
CA ILE A 16 24.05 0.71 27.31
C ILE A 16 24.50 1.32 25.97
N SER A 17 25.70 0.96 25.49
CA SER A 17 26.22 1.44 24.21
C SER A 17 25.27 1.13 23.05
N ARG A 18 24.68 -0.08 23.01
CA ARG A 18 23.68 -0.46 22.01
C ARG A 18 22.41 0.41 22.07
N VAL A 19 21.94 0.75 23.27
CA VAL A 19 20.76 1.62 23.44
C VAL A 19 21.04 3.02 22.91
N TYR A 20 22.18 3.61 23.27
CA TYR A 20 22.60 4.92 22.75
C TYR A 20 22.75 4.88 21.23
N PHE A 21 23.41 3.87 20.69
CA PHE A 21 23.59 3.70 19.25
C PHE A 21 22.26 3.58 18.49
N ASN A 22 21.30 2.82 19.03
CA ASN A 22 20.00 2.65 18.39
C ASN A 22 19.12 3.90 18.47
N ARG A 23 19.28 4.72 19.53
CA ARG A 23 18.58 5.98 19.69
C ARG A 23 19.18 7.09 18.84
N LEU A 24 20.50 7.10 18.67
CA LEU A 24 21.22 8.03 17.79
C LEU A 24 21.00 7.69 16.30
N PHE A 25 20.94 6.39 15.96
CA PHE A 25 20.76 5.90 14.58
C PHE A 25 19.54 4.97 14.45
N PRO A 26 18.32 5.53 14.48
CA PRO A 26 17.08 4.78 14.38
C PRO A 26 16.91 4.14 13.00
N LYS A 27 16.37 2.91 12.96
CA LYS A 27 16.23 2.11 11.72
C LYS A 27 15.02 2.47 10.86
N ARG A 28 14.03 3.16 11.42
CA ARG A 28 12.70 3.41 10.80
C ARG A 28 12.46 4.88 10.43
N MET A 29 13.39 5.77 10.72
CA MET A 29 13.26 7.20 10.44
C MET A 29 13.96 7.56 9.12
N ASP A 30 13.63 8.72 8.57
CA ASP A 30 14.29 9.22 7.38
C ASP A 30 15.76 9.57 7.68
N ALA A 31 16.65 9.22 6.74
CA ALA A 31 18.09 9.37 6.95
C ALA A 31 18.53 10.84 6.93
N LEU A 32 17.86 11.67 6.12
CA LEU A 32 18.14 13.10 6.03
C LEU A 32 17.67 13.83 7.29
N GLU A 33 16.47 13.50 7.79
CA GLU A 33 15.95 14.07 9.04
C GLU A 33 16.85 13.75 10.25
N VAL A 34 17.33 12.51 10.36
CA VAL A 34 18.27 12.11 11.41
C VAL A 34 19.62 12.82 11.24
N ALA A 35 20.12 12.93 10.02
CA ALA A 35 21.38 13.65 9.74
C ALA A 35 21.31 15.13 10.13
N LEU A 36 20.21 15.82 9.79
CA LEU A 36 19.96 17.21 10.17
C LEU A 36 19.81 17.35 11.69
N SER A 37 19.16 16.39 12.35
CA SER A 37 19.08 16.37 13.82
C SER A 37 20.47 16.26 14.46
N VAL A 38 21.30 15.36 13.95
CA VAL A 38 22.67 15.16 14.44
C VAL A 38 23.51 16.41 14.20
N PHE A 39 23.40 17.03 13.03
CA PHE A 39 24.04 18.31 12.71
C PHE A 39 23.68 19.39 13.74
N VAL A 40 22.39 19.59 14.01
CA VAL A 40 21.91 20.60 14.97
C VAL A 40 22.48 20.33 16.37
N GLY A 41 22.46 19.08 16.82
CA GLY A 41 23.00 18.72 18.12
C GLY A 41 24.51 19.01 18.23
N VAL A 42 25.30 18.58 17.25
CA VAL A 42 26.75 18.83 17.24
C VAL A 42 27.07 20.31 17.14
N PHE A 43 26.36 21.03 16.28
CA PHE A 43 26.54 22.48 16.12
C PHE A 43 26.32 23.21 17.45
N ILE A 44 25.20 22.93 18.13
CA ILE A 44 24.88 23.54 19.42
C ILE A 44 25.83 23.11 20.53
N GLY A 45 26.25 21.84 20.53
CA GLY A 45 27.23 21.32 21.50
C GLY A 45 28.58 22.02 21.40
N VAL A 46 29.07 22.30 20.18
CA VAL A 46 30.34 22.99 19.96
C VAL A 46 30.23 24.50 20.24
N TRP A 47 29.05 25.09 20.01
CA TRP A 47 28.79 26.50 20.28
C TRP A 47 28.88 26.84 21.79
N PRO A 48 29.24 28.08 22.18
CA PRO A 48 29.23 28.50 23.57
C PRO A 48 27.85 28.60 24.23
N THR A 49 27.23 27.45 24.47
CA THR A 49 25.87 27.29 25.04
C THR A 49 25.87 26.53 26.38
N ILE A 50 26.94 26.66 27.17
CA ILE A 50 27.10 25.95 28.46
C ILE A 50 25.85 26.13 29.33
N GLY A 51 25.29 25.00 29.78
CA GLY A 51 24.10 24.98 30.64
C GLY A 51 22.75 25.02 29.91
N VAL A 52 22.70 25.42 28.63
CA VAL A 52 21.44 25.54 27.86
C VAL A 52 21.43 24.76 26.54
N ALA A 53 22.54 24.11 26.17
CA ALA A 53 22.70 23.37 24.92
C ALA A 53 21.55 22.40 24.62
N ILE A 54 21.13 21.58 25.60
CA ILE A 54 20.04 20.60 25.42
C ILE A 54 18.72 21.29 25.07
N ILE A 55 18.39 22.39 25.78
CA ILE A 55 17.15 23.15 25.56
C ILE A 55 17.16 23.75 24.16
N LEU A 56 18.27 24.35 23.74
CA LEU A 56 18.43 24.93 22.41
C LEU A 56 18.37 23.87 21.30
N THR A 57 19.00 22.70 21.49
CA THR A 57 18.90 21.58 20.54
C THR A 57 17.46 21.11 20.39
N VAL A 58 16.72 20.93 21.50
CA VAL A 58 15.31 20.51 21.46
C VAL A 58 14.45 21.57 20.76
N ALA A 59 14.65 22.84 21.07
CA ALA A 59 13.91 23.95 20.46
C ALA A 59 14.14 24.03 18.95
N LEU A 60 15.40 23.94 18.49
CA LEU A 60 15.73 23.95 17.07
C LEU A 60 15.21 22.70 16.34
N CYS A 61 15.37 21.51 16.93
CA CYS A 61 14.77 20.31 16.36
C CYS A 61 13.24 20.41 16.30
N ALA A 62 12.58 21.05 17.26
CA ALA A 62 11.13 21.28 17.20
C ALA A 62 10.75 22.26 16.09
N LEU A 63 11.47 23.38 15.96
CA LEU A 63 11.27 24.40 14.94
C LEU A 63 11.35 23.82 13.51
N PHE A 64 12.34 22.96 13.26
CA PHE A 64 12.54 22.32 11.96
C PHE A 64 11.79 20.98 11.81
N LYS A 65 10.90 20.62 12.74
CA LYS A 65 10.16 19.34 12.75
C LYS A 65 11.05 18.09 12.71
N LEU A 66 12.27 18.19 13.23
CA LEU A 66 13.28 17.12 13.26
C LEU A 66 13.13 16.18 14.47
N PRO A 67 13.66 14.94 14.37
CA PRO A 67 13.84 14.02 15.51
C PRO A 67 14.70 14.63 16.64
N LYS A 68 14.15 14.68 17.86
CA LYS A 68 14.82 15.33 19.01
C LYS A 68 15.90 14.45 19.61
N VAL A 69 15.66 13.14 19.67
CA VAL A 69 16.55 12.19 20.35
C VAL A 69 17.94 12.10 19.71
N PRO A 70 18.09 11.99 18.37
CA PRO A 70 19.42 12.02 17.74
C PRO A 70 20.18 13.32 18.00
N GLY A 71 19.49 14.47 17.93
CA GLY A 71 20.12 15.78 18.20
C GLY A 71 20.57 15.93 19.65
N VAL A 72 19.73 15.55 20.63
CA VAL A 72 20.11 15.61 22.04
C VAL A 72 21.28 14.69 22.36
N ILE A 73 21.34 13.49 21.76
CA ILE A 73 22.48 12.59 21.99
C ILE A 73 23.75 13.15 21.33
N SER A 74 23.65 13.75 20.14
CA SER A 74 24.82 14.27 19.44
C SER A 74 25.39 15.56 20.03
N SER A 75 24.60 16.33 20.81
CA SER A 75 25.11 17.53 21.49
C SER A 75 26.13 17.23 22.59
N PHE A 76 26.19 15.99 23.10
CA PHE A 76 27.22 15.54 24.03
C PHE A 76 28.60 15.29 23.39
N VAL A 77 28.77 15.61 22.11
CA VAL A 77 30.09 15.64 21.45
C VAL A 77 31.05 16.60 22.15
N ALA A 78 30.51 17.67 22.75
CA ALA A 78 31.24 18.60 23.58
C ALA A 78 31.03 18.27 25.06
N ASN A 79 32.14 18.03 25.75
CA ASN A 79 32.23 17.95 27.19
C ASN A 79 33.31 18.94 27.66
N PRO A 80 33.44 19.26 28.96
CA PRO A 80 34.42 20.25 29.40
C PRO A 80 35.85 20.03 28.86
N VAL A 81 36.28 18.78 28.72
CA VAL A 81 37.60 18.45 28.18
C VAL A 81 37.70 18.78 26.68
N THR A 82 36.75 18.33 25.86
CA THR A 82 36.79 18.60 24.41
C THR A 82 36.47 20.06 24.08
N GLN A 83 35.68 20.71 24.92
CA GLN A 83 35.25 22.08 24.73
C GLN A 83 36.38 23.07 25.04
N PHE A 84 36.98 22.98 26.23
CA PHE A 84 38.10 23.86 26.62
C PHE A 84 39.44 23.40 26.05
N GLY A 85 39.63 22.11 25.81
CA GLY A 85 40.89 21.55 25.32
C GLY A 85 41.03 21.52 23.79
N PHE A 86 39.92 21.61 23.04
CA PHE A 86 39.96 21.51 21.58
C PHE A 86 39.08 22.56 20.90
N PHE A 87 37.76 22.49 21.06
CA PHE A 87 36.84 23.30 20.26
C PHE A 87 37.07 24.81 20.44
N TYR A 88 37.22 25.28 21.69
CA TYR A 88 37.38 26.71 21.95
C TYR A 88 38.75 27.26 21.54
N PRO A 89 39.88 26.60 21.87
CA PRO A 89 41.17 27.00 21.33
C PRO A 89 41.18 27.01 19.79
N SER A 90 40.66 25.96 19.15
CA SER A 90 40.60 25.88 17.68
C SER A 90 39.74 27.00 17.09
N GLY A 91 38.57 27.25 17.68
CA GLY A 91 37.70 28.36 17.28
C GLY A 91 38.42 29.69 17.42
N TYR A 92 39.06 29.96 18.56
CA TYR A 92 39.77 31.21 18.76
C TYR A 92 40.95 31.39 17.80
N PHE A 93 41.80 30.37 17.59
CA PHE A 93 42.94 30.48 16.66
C PHE A 93 42.49 30.69 15.22
N LEU A 94 41.45 29.99 14.79
CA LEU A 94 40.88 30.15 13.46
C LEU A 94 40.28 31.55 13.29
N GLY A 95 39.52 31.99 14.28
CA GLY A 95 38.93 33.31 14.32
C GLY A 95 39.93 34.44 14.32
N LYS A 96 41.01 34.32 15.12
CA LYS A 96 42.11 35.30 15.18
C LYS A 96 42.78 35.48 13.82
N LYS A 97 42.90 34.40 13.04
CA LYS A 97 43.47 34.44 11.68
C LYS A 97 42.55 35.16 10.68
N ILE A 98 41.25 35.25 10.95
CA ILE A 98 40.27 35.89 10.07
C ILE A 98 40.03 37.34 10.48
N TRP A 99 39.89 37.60 11.78
CA TRP A 99 39.50 38.90 12.33
C TRP A 99 40.68 39.81 12.68
N HIS A 100 41.87 39.24 12.91
CA HIS A 100 43.08 39.99 13.29
C HIS A 100 42.87 40.99 14.44
N PRO A 101 42.36 40.57 15.61
CA PRO A 101 42.18 41.46 16.74
C PRO A 101 43.53 42.03 17.21
N GLU A 102 43.52 43.30 17.64
CA GLU A 102 44.67 43.97 18.26
C GLU A 102 45.16 43.22 19.49
N ALA A 103 46.41 43.42 19.89
CA ALA A 103 46.91 42.78 21.09
C ALA A 103 46.22 43.37 22.33
N ILE A 104 45.73 42.52 23.23
CA ILE A 104 45.23 42.96 24.54
C ILE A 104 46.38 43.63 25.29
N THR A 105 46.26 44.93 25.51
CA THR A 105 47.19 45.72 26.34
C THR A 105 46.75 45.80 27.80
N PHE A 106 45.52 45.40 28.08
CA PHE A 106 44.91 45.34 29.40
C PHE A 106 45.72 44.45 30.37
N ASP A 107 46.42 45.06 31.31
CA ASP A 107 47.01 44.35 32.45
C ASP A 107 45.93 44.11 33.52
N PHE A 108 45.36 42.91 33.45
CA PHE A 108 44.29 42.48 34.34
C PHE A 108 44.66 42.53 35.83
N LEU A 109 45.92 42.25 36.17
CA LEU A 109 46.37 42.22 37.56
C LEU A 109 46.60 43.64 38.11
N GLU A 110 47.00 44.57 37.26
CA GLU A 110 47.17 45.98 37.64
C GLU A 110 45.82 46.70 37.78
N GLU A 111 44.91 46.52 36.83
CA GLU A 111 43.56 47.09 36.87
C GLU A 111 42.73 46.54 38.05
N LEU A 112 42.91 45.25 38.42
CA LEU A 112 42.27 44.66 39.61
C LEU A 112 42.75 45.28 40.92
N LYS A 113 44.02 45.68 41.02
CA LYS A 113 44.56 46.35 42.21
C LYS A 113 43.97 47.74 42.41
N GLY A 114 43.57 48.41 41.32
CA GLY A 114 42.93 49.72 41.31
C GLY A 114 41.39 49.69 41.35
N LEU A 115 40.77 48.51 41.45
CA LEU A 115 39.32 48.36 41.35
C LEU A 115 38.61 48.95 42.58
N SER A 116 37.64 49.82 42.33
CA SER A 116 36.76 50.44 43.33
C SER A 116 35.33 50.50 42.80
N PHE A 117 34.34 50.72 43.67
CA PHE A 117 32.95 50.90 43.24
C PHE A 117 32.77 52.08 42.28
N SER A 118 33.61 53.11 42.36
CA SER A 118 33.53 54.33 41.54
C SER A 118 34.09 54.17 40.12
N ASN A 119 35.01 53.23 39.88
CA ASN A 119 35.62 53.02 38.56
C ASN A 119 35.27 51.65 37.94
N ALA A 120 34.46 50.84 38.62
CA ALA A 120 34.11 49.50 38.15
C ALA A 120 33.51 49.47 36.74
N ILE A 121 32.65 50.44 36.39
CA ILE A 121 32.04 50.52 35.06
C ILE A 121 33.11 50.82 34.01
N ASP A 122 34.01 51.79 34.26
CA ASP A 122 35.07 52.16 33.32
C ASP A 122 36.08 51.02 33.10
N VAL A 123 36.44 50.30 34.17
CA VAL A 123 37.32 49.12 34.08
C VAL A 123 36.67 48.03 33.23
N VAL A 124 35.38 47.75 33.45
CA VAL A 124 34.61 46.77 32.66
C VAL A 124 34.43 47.23 31.21
N SER A 125 34.16 48.50 30.96
CA SER A 125 34.02 49.05 29.61
C SER A 125 35.33 49.00 28.83
N ARG A 126 36.48 49.31 29.46
CA ARG A 126 37.80 49.18 28.83
C ARG A 126 38.15 47.74 28.54
N LEU A 127 37.94 46.84 29.51
CA LEU A 127 38.12 45.40 29.31
C LEU A 127 37.25 44.89 28.15
N TRP A 128 35.98 45.32 28.09
CA TRP A 128 35.08 44.94 27.00
C TRP A 128 35.54 45.49 25.65
N ASN A 129 35.95 46.77 25.59
CA ASN A 129 36.41 47.39 24.34
C ASN A 129 37.70 46.74 23.81
N GLU A 130 38.65 46.41 24.69
CA GLU A 130 39.89 45.72 24.30
C GLU A 130 39.66 44.23 23.98
N ALA A 131 38.74 43.56 24.68
CA ALA A 131 38.42 42.15 24.45
C ALA A 131 37.39 41.92 23.33
N ALA A 132 36.62 42.93 22.91
CA ALA A 132 35.54 42.78 21.94
C ALA A 132 36.02 42.16 20.63
N GLY A 133 37.18 42.61 20.13
CA GLY A 133 37.79 42.02 18.94
C GLY A 133 38.12 40.54 19.10
N HIS A 134 38.56 40.12 20.30
CA HIS A 134 38.85 38.72 20.60
C HIS A 134 37.60 37.87 20.78
N VAL A 135 36.53 38.43 21.34
CA VAL A 135 35.22 37.77 21.44
C VAL A 135 34.62 37.56 20.05
N ILE A 136 34.69 38.57 19.18
CA ILE A 136 34.23 38.46 17.78
C ILE A 136 35.06 37.41 17.04
N ALA A 137 36.39 37.46 17.17
CA ALA A 137 37.27 36.44 16.60
C ALA A 137 36.86 35.04 17.08
N PHE A 138 36.70 34.84 18.39
CA PHE A 138 36.26 33.57 18.95
C PHE A 138 34.92 33.11 18.38
N LEU A 139 33.91 33.98 18.32
CA LEU A 139 32.58 33.65 17.80
C LEU A 139 32.62 33.27 16.31
N ILE A 140 33.36 34.02 15.48
CA ILE A 140 33.55 33.69 14.06
C ILE A 140 34.17 32.30 13.92
N GLY A 141 35.28 32.05 14.62
CA GLY A 141 35.97 30.78 14.46
C GLY A 141 35.23 29.60 15.07
N ILE A 142 34.58 29.74 16.23
CA ILE A 142 33.77 28.66 16.82
C ILE A 142 32.55 28.33 15.96
N THR A 143 31.97 29.33 15.27
CA THR A 143 30.91 29.11 14.28
C THR A 143 31.35 28.19 13.16
N ILE A 144 32.53 28.48 12.60
CA ILE A 144 33.10 27.70 11.51
C ILE A 144 33.41 26.28 11.98
N VAL A 145 34.03 26.15 13.15
CA VAL A 145 34.33 24.83 13.75
C VAL A 145 33.04 24.04 14.00
N ALA A 146 32.01 24.65 14.59
CA ALA A 146 30.71 24.02 14.83
C ALA A 146 30.04 23.57 13.54
N PHE A 147 30.10 24.37 12.48
CA PHE A 147 29.52 24.03 11.17
C PHE A 147 30.26 22.87 10.50
N ILE A 148 31.60 22.86 10.54
CA ILE A 148 32.44 21.78 10.00
C ILE A 148 32.12 20.46 10.72
N PHE A 149 32.16 20.45 12.04
CA PHE A 149 31.89 19.24 12.82
C PHE A 149 30.43 18.80 12.69
N GLY A 150 29.48 19.73 12.70
CA GLY A 150 28.07 19.45 12.44
C GLY A 150 27.89 18.74 11.09
N SER A 151 28.54 19.25 10.04
CA SER A 151 28.47 18.67 8.70
C SER A 151 29.07 17.26 8.64
N ILE A 152 30.25 17.06 9.22
CA ILE A 152 30.93 15.75 9.26
C ILE A 152 30.05 14.70 9.94
N PHE A 153 29.53 15.02 11.13
CA PHE A 153 28.69 14.09 11.90
C PHE A 153 27.31 13.88 11.26
N GLY A 154 26.72 14.91 10.65
CA GLY A 154 25.49 14.80 9.88
C GLY A 154 25.64 13.87 8.68
N ILE A 155 26.71 14.04 7.88
CA ILE A 155 27.02 13.17 6.74
C ILE A 155 27.26 11.73 7.21
N ALA A 156 28.02 11.52 8.29
CA ALA A 156 28.23 10.19 8.85
C ALA A 156 26.91 9.54 9.29
N ALA A 157 26.03 10.29 9.97
CA ALA A 157 24.71 9.83 10.38
C ALA A 157 23.84 9.44 9.18
N TYR A 158 23.84 10.24 8.11
CA TYR A 158 23.14 9.92 6.87
C TYR A 158 23.56 8.56 6.31
N PHE A 159 24.86 8.31 6.19
CA PHE A 159 25.37 7.04 5.67
C PHE A 159 25.08 5.86 6.61
N ILE A 160 25.23 6.03 7.93
CA ILE A 160 24.96 4.97 8.92
C ILE A 160 23.47 4.58 8.92
N VAL A 161 22.57 5.57 8.91
CA VAL A 161 21.12 5.32 8.89
C VAL A 161 20.71 4.72 7.55
N SER A 162 21.21 5.24 6.43
CA SER A 162 20.96 4.70 5.09
C SER A 162 21.45 3.26 4.93
N TYR A 163 22.62 2.94 5.47
CA TYR A 163 23.15 1.57 5.48
C TYR A 163 22.31 0.65 6.35
N ARG A 164 21.90 1.10 7.55
CA ARG A 164 21.06 0.31 8.46
C ARG A 164 19.65 0.08 7.90
N LYS A 165 19.08 1.07 7.22
CA LYS A 165 17.80 0.96 6.50
C LYS A 165 17.90 -0.06 5.36
N ARG A 166 18.95 0.03 4.53
CA ARG A 166 19.26 -0.95 3.47
C ARG A 166 19.47 -2.36 4.01
N LYS A 167 20.36 -2.55 5.00
CA LYS A 167 20.61 -3.86 5.61
C LYS A 167 19.36 -4.48 6.24
N HIS A 168 18.47 -3.68 6.83
CA HIS A 168 17.20 -4.18 7.37
C HIS A 168 16.25 -4.66 6.25
N ILE A 169 16.19 -3.92 5.15
CA ILE A 169 15.45 -4.30 3.94
C ILE A 169 16.07 -5.57 3.32
N ASP A 170 17.39 -5.64 3.19
CA ASP A 170 18.12 -6.77 2.62
C ASP A 170 17.96 -8.04 3.45
N ILE A 171 17.94 -7.96 4.79
CA ILE A 171 17.65 -9.13 5.64
C ILE A 171 16.21 -9.62 5.45
N LYS A 172 15.25 -8.70 5.31
CA LYS A 172 13.84 -9.03 5.04
C LYS A 172 13.70 -9.67 3.64
N ASN A 173 14.43 -9.17 2.66
CA ASN A 173 14.45 -9.69 1.29
C ASN A 173 15.23 -11.01 1.19
N LYS A 174 16.31 -11.20 1.97
CA LYS A 174 17.09 -12.43 2.02
C LYS A 174 16.29 -13.60 2.60
N TYR A 175 15.46 -13.34 3.61
CA TYR A 175 14.50 -14.31 4.12
C TYR A 175 13.48 -14.74 3.05
N ILE A 176 12.97 -13.78 2.25
CA ILE A 176 12.10 -14.06 1.10
C ILE A 176 12.86 -14.83 0.01
N HIS A 177 14.13 -14.51 -0.24
CA HIS A 177 14.97 -15.22 -1.21
C HIS A 177 15.39 -16.62 -0.76
N GLU A 178 15.57 -16.86 0.54
CA GLU A 178 15.85 -18.20 1.10
C GLU A 178 14.60 -19.09 1.03
N LEU A 179 13.41 -18.55 1.30
CA LEU A 179 12.12 -19.19 0.99
C LEU A 179 12.02 -19.53 -0.50
N ILE A 180 12.33 -18.57 -1.40
CA ILE A 180 12.35 -18.80 -2.85
C ILE A 180 13.40 -19.84 -3.27
N ALA A 181 14.53 -19.96 -2.57
CA ALA A 181 15.63 -20.87 -2.92
C ALA A 181 15.37 -22.31 -2.44
N GLU A 182 14.80 -22.49 -1.24
CA GLU A 182 14.28 -23.78 -0.78
C GLU A 182 13.08 -24.21 -1.65
N ASP A 183 12.23 -23.25 -2.02
CA ASP A 183 11.19 -23.45 -3.03
C ASP A 183 11.77 -23.74 -4.41
N GLN A 184 12.91 -23.20 -4.84
CA GLN A 184 13.50 -23.54 -6.15
C GLN A 184 13.88 -25.02 -6.27
N VAL A 185 14.27 -25.65 -5.16
CA VAL A 185 14.54 -27.10 -5.10
C VAL A 185 13.24 -27.91 -5.12
N ILE A 186 12.19 -27.40 -4.48
CA ILE A 186 10.83 -27.96 -4.53
C ILE A 186 10.20 -27.74 -5.92
N ILE A 187 10.40 -26.60 -6.56
CA ILE A 187 10.00 -26.19 -7.92
C ILE A 187 10.72 -27.06 -8.95
N LYS A 188 11.98 -27.44 -8.73
CA LYS A 188 12.68 -28.38 -9.60
C LYS A 188 12.08 -29.80 -9.52
N LYS A 189 11.53 -30.19 -8.36
CA LYS A 189 10.74 -31.41 -8.19
C LYS A 189 9.29 -31.26 -8.70
N ALA A 190 8.68 -30.09 -8.55
CA ALA A 190 7.32 -29.80 -8.99
C ALA A 190 7.23 -29.67 -10.51
N LYS A 191 8.25 -29.13 -11.20
CA LYS A 191 8.36 -29.09 -12.67
C LYS A 191 8.36 -30.48 -13.34
N GLN A 192 8.52 -31.57 -12.58
CA GLN A 192 8.42 -32.94 -13.08
C GLN A 192 7.00 -33.53 -13.00
N LYS A 193 6.06 -32.85 -12.33
CA LYS A 193 4.61 -33.08 -12.45
C LYS A 193 4.00 -31.81 -13.08
N GLY A 194 2.87 -31.90 -13.78
CA GLY A 194 2.31 -30.70 -14.41
C GLY A 194 2.01 -29.60 -13.38
N LYS A 195 1.92 -28.34 -13.82
CA LYS A 195 1.27 -27.30 -13.03
C LYS A 195 -0.24 -27.49 -13.18
N HIS A 196 -0.93 -27.68 -12.06
CA HIS A 196 -2.37 -27.91 -12.02
C HIS A 196 -2.95 -27.06 -10.89
N MET A 197 -4.17 -26.57 -11.08
CA MET A 197 -4.92 -25.92 -10.01
C MET A 197 -5.49 -26.96 -9.06
N HIS A 198 -5.19 -26.82 -7.77
CA HIS A 198 -5.81 -27.62 -6.73
C HIS A 198 -6.78 -26.77 -5.93
N ILE A 199 -7.94 -27.34 -5.60
CA ILE A 199 -8.97 -26.69 -4.77
C ILE A 199 -9.30 -27.58 -3.58
N PHE A 200 -9.73 -26.97 -2.49
CA PHE A 200 -10.05 -27.68 -1.26
C PHE A 200 -11.41 -27.23 -0.71
N PRO A 201 -12.21 -28.17 -0.18
CA PRO A 201 -13.34 -27.82 0.67
C PRO A 201 -12.83 -27.19 1.97
N PHE A 202 -13.69 -26.44 2.65
CA PHE A 202 -13.38 -25.83 3.94
C PHE A 202 -14.62 -25.66 4.81
N LYS A 203 -14.44 -25.52 6.12
CA LYS A 203 -15.52 -25.19 7.05
C LYS A 203 -15.77 -23.69 6.99
N ALA A 204 -16.82 -23.28 6.29
CA ALA A 204 -17.13 -21.86 6.22
C ALA A 204 -17.68 -21.39 7.57
N LEU A 205 -17.21 -20.23 8.00
CA LEU A 205 -17.91 -19.39 8.95
C LEU A 205 -18.92 -18.54 8.18
N ARG A 206 -20.22 -18.71 8.44
CA ARG A 206 -21.28 -18.10 7.63
C ARG A 206 -22.54 -17.78 8.44
N PRO A 207 -23.46 -16.91 7.93
CA PRO A 207 -24.73 -16.60 8.59
C PRO A 207 -25.52 -17.84 9.01
N VAL A 208 -26.00 -17.85 10.25
CA VAL A 208 -26.82 -18.97 10.77
C VAL A 208 -28.26 -18.87 10.25
N ASP A 209 -28.82 -17.66 10.27
CA ASP A 209 -30.16 -17.36 9.76
C ASP A 209 -30.07 -16.87 8.30
N PRO A 210 -30.58 -17.62 7.32
CA PRO A 210 -30.63 -17.19 5.93
C PRO A 210 -31.31 -15.83 5.70
N ALA A 211 -32.29 -15.48 6.53
CA ALA A 211 -33.00 -14.20 6.41
C ALA A 211 -32.09 -13.00 6.73
N GLN A 212 -31.06 -13.19 7.56
CA GLN A 212 -30.10 -12.15 7.93
C GLN A 212 -28.90 -12.09 6.98
N ALA A 213 -28.73 -13.05 6.07
CA ALA A 213 -27.57 -13.09 5.18
C ALA A 213 -27.45 -11.83 4.32
N LYS A 214 -28.58 -11.24 3.89
CA LYS A 214 -28.64 -9.98 3.15
C LYS A 214 -27.97 -8.84 3.94
N ASP A 215 -28.34 -8.70 5.20
CA ASP A 215 -27.97 -7.60 6.09
C ASP A 215 -26.57 -7.78 6.72
N ILE A 216 -26.15 -9.03 6.90
CA ILE A 216 -24.79 -9.37 7.31
C ILE A 216 -23.83 -9.11 6.16
N SER A 217 -24.15 -9.56 4.94
CA SER A 217 -23.24 -9.44 3.80
C SER A 217 -22.91 -7.98 3.48
N ALA A 218 -21.66 -7.73 3.06
CA ALA A 218 -21.18 -6.40 2.74
C ALA A 218 -20.48 -6.34 1.39
N LEU A 219 -20.38 -5.16 0.79
CA LEU A 219 -19.47 -4.94 -0.32
C LEU A 219 -18.00 -5.02 0.16
N PRO A 220 -17.05 -5.32 -0.74
CA PRO A 220 -15.63 -5.39 -0.39
C PRO A 220 -15.08 -4.08 0.18
N TYR A 221 -14.15 -4.19 1.11
CA TYR A 221 -13.55 -3.03 1.79
C TYR A 221 -12.97 -1.92 0.87
N ASP A 222 -12.61 -2.23 -0.37
CA ASP A 222 -11.93 -1.35 -1.31
C ASP A 222 -12.86 -0.60 -2.28
N VAL A 223 -14.18 -0.73 -2.12
CA VAL A 223 -15.16 -0.01 -2.97
C VAL A 223 -15.77 1.23 -2.32
N MET A 224 -15.44 1.50 -1.05
CA MET A 224 -15.96 2.64 -0.31
C MET A 224 -14.89 3.36 0.51
N ASN A 225 -15.20 4.54 1.00
CA ASN A 225 -14.46 5.25 2.04
C ASN A 225 -15.11 5.05 3.43
N ARG A 226 -14.56 5.70 4.47
CA ARG A 226 -15.01 5.54 5.86
C ARG A 226 -16.42 6.11 6.10
N GLU A 227 -16.73 7.25 5.51
CA GLU A 227 -18.03 7.91 5.67
C GLU A 227 -19.13 7.09 4.97
N GLU A 228 -18.85 6.62 3.76
CA GLU A 228 -19.72 5.70 3.03
C GLU A 228 -19.94 4.39 3.82
N ALA A 229 -18.87 3.81 4.40
CA ALA A 229 -18.99 2.61 5.22
C ALA A 229 -19.86 2.82 6.48
N LYS A 230 -19.77 3.99 7.12
CA LYS A 230 -20.63 4.34 8.27
C LYS A 230 -22.10 4.41 7.85
N GLU A 231 -22.40 5.09 6.73
CA GLU A 231 -23.77 5.23 6.26
C GLU A 231 -24.35 3.87 5.84
N MET A 232 -23.58 3.05 5.12
CA MET A 232 -24.00 1.70 4.72
C MET A 232 -24.25 0.76 5.92
N ALA A 233 -23.58 0.98 7.05
CA ALA A 233 -23.71 0.13 8.24
C ALA A 233 -24.65 0.68 9.32
N LYS A 234 -25.20 1.89 9.14
CA LYS A 234 -25.88 2.69 10.18
C LYS A 234 -26.98 1.93 10.92
N ASP A 235 -27.85 1.25 10.19
CA ASP A 235 -28.99 0.50 10.74
C ASP A 235 -28.79 -1.03 10.68
N LEU A 236 -27.57 -1.47 10.39
CA LEU A 236 -27.19 -2.88 10.24
C LEU A 236 -26.21 -3.25 11.36
N PRO A 237 -26.70 -3.71 12.54
CA PRO A 237 -25.84 -4.01 13.69
C PRO A 237 -24.86 -5.15 13.43
N TYR A 238 -25.20 -6.05 12.52
CA TYR A 238 -24.37 -7.19 12.10
C TYR A 238 -23.80 -7.06 10.69
N SER A 239 -23.76 -5.85 10.12
CA SER A 239 -23.07 -5.64 8.84
C SER A 239 -21.62 -6.06 8.95
N TYR A 240 -21.16 -6.87 8.00
CA TYR A 240 -19.78 -7.35 7.94
C TYR A 240 -18.77 -6.22 7.68
N LEU A 241 -19.23 -5.02 7.30
CA LEU A 241 -18.40 -3.80 7.30
C LEU A 241 -17.81 -3.47 8.66
N ARG A 242 -18.47 -3.85 9.76
CA ARG A 242 -17.92 -3.68 11.12
C ARG A 242 -16.66 -4.52 11.36
N ILE A 243 -16.44 -5.55 10.54
CA ILE A 243 -15.20 -6.33 10.55
C ILE A 243 -14.25 -5.77 9.50
N THR A 244 -14.65 -5.69 8.22
CA THR A 244 -13.74 -5.36 7.11
C THR A 244 -13.31 -3.88 7.05
N ARG A 245 -14.12 -3.00 7.66
CA ARG A 245 -13.97 -1.54 7.81
C ARG A 245 -14.17 -1.11 9.28
N ALA A 246 -13.56 -1.85 10.21
CA ALA A 246 -13.71 -1.65 11.66
C ALA A 246 -13.40 -0.22 12.14
N GLU A 247 -12.66 0.58 11.38
CA GLU A 247 -12.44 1.99 11.70
C GLU A 247 -13.73 2.83 11.69
N LEU A 248 -14.81 2.35 11.05
CA LEU A 248 -16.11 3.03 11.02
C LEU A 248 -16.69 3.23 12.43
N GLU A 249 -16.35 2.37 13.39
CA GLU A 249 -16.83 2.42 14.78
C GLU A 249 -15.89 3.19 15.72
N LEU A 250 -14.76 3.68 15.22
CA LEU A 250 -13.78 4.42 16.00
C LEU A 250 -13.94 5.93 15.80
N PRO A 251 -13.31 6.77 16.65
CA PRO A 251 -13.25 8.21 16.43
C PRO A 251 -12.54 8.56 15.11
N ASP A 252 -12.98 9.60 14.40
CA ASP A 252 -12.43 10.02 13.09
C ASP A 252 -10.96 10.50 13.17
N SER A 253 -10.48 10.80 14.37
CA SER A 253 -9.08 11.10 14.63
C SER A 253 -8.14 9.88 14.54
N VAL A 254 -8.71 8.67 14.51
CA VAL A 254 -7.96 7.41 14.42
C VAL A 254 -7.68 7.11 12.96
N ASP A 255 -6.40 6.94 12.63
CA ASP A 255 -5.97 6.52 11.30
C ASP A 255 -6.49 5.10 10.98
N ALA A 256 -6.95 4.89 9.74
CA ALA A 256 -7.54 3.61 9.31
C ALA A 256 -6.54 2.43 9.37
N TYR A 257 -5.23 2.70 9.46
CA TYR A 257 -4.17 1.71 9.55
C TYR A 257 -3.61 1.53 10.98
N ASP A 258 -4.26 2.14 11.97
CA ASP A 258 -3.86 2.03 13.37
C ASP A 258 -4.05 0.59 13.90
N PRO A 259 -3.11 0.02 14.68
CA PRO A 259 -3.26 -1.27 15.34
C PRO A 259 -4.63 -1.53 16.01
N GLN A 260 -5.24 -0.50 16.59
CA GLN A 260 -6.53 -0.64 17.26
C GLN A 260 -7.67 -0.98 16.30
N VAL A 261 -7.59 -0.59 15.02
CA VAL A 261 -8.59 -0.94 13.99
C VAL A 261 -8.62 -2.45 13.78
N TYR A 262 -7.45 -3.09 13.70
CA TYR A 262 -7.36 -4.54 13.49
C TYR A 262 -7.77 -5.33 14.74
N ALA A 263 -7.49 -4.80 15.94
CA ALA A 263 -7.99 -5.39 17.19
C ALA A 263 -9.52 -5.32 17.26
N HIS A 264 -10.10 -4.17 16.93
CA HIS A 264 -11.55 -3.98 16.88
C HIS A 264 -12.23 -4.89 15.84
N ALA A 265 -11.60 -5.10 14.68
CA ALA A 265 -12.09 -6.06 13.68
C ALA A 265 -12.16 -7.50 14.22
N LYS A 266 -11.16 -7.93 15.02
CA LYS A 266 -11.15 -9.23 15.68
C LYS A 266 -12.23 -9.33 16.74
N GLU A 267 -12.39 -8.30 17.58
CA GLU A 267 -13.43 -8.22 18.60
C GLU A 267 -14.83 -8.36 17.99
N ASN A 268 -15.10 -7.66 16.88
CA ASN A 268 -16.37 -7.76 16.17
C ASN A 268 -16.61 -9.14 15.56
N LEU A 269 -15.59 -9.76 14.96
CA LEU A 269 -15.71 -11.12 14.42
C LEU A 269 -16.02 -12.13 15.53
N ASP A 270 -15.31 -12.05 16.65
CA ASP A 270 -15.54 -12.91 17.82
C ASP A 270 -16.92 -12.71 18.42
N LYS A 271 -17.39 -11.45 18.46
CA LYS A 271 -18.75 -11.13 18.90
C LYS A 271 -19.80 -11.77 18.00
N PHE A 272 -19.67 -11.68 16.67
CA PHE A 272 -20.63 -12.29 15.74
C PHE A 272 -20.70 -13.81 15.93
N ILE A 273 -19.57 -14.45 16.21
CA ILE A 273 -19.49 -15.90 16.51
C ILE A 273 -20.17 -16.19 17.86
N ALA A 274 -19.82 -15.44 18.91
CA ALA A 274 -20.31 -15.67 20.27
C ALA A 274 -21.82 -15.46 20.40
N GLU A 275 -22.38 -14.50 19.65
CA GLU A 275 -23.81 -14.21 19.60
C GLU A 275 -24.58 -15.16 18.64
N GLY A 276 -23.89 -16.06 17.94
CA GLY A 276 -24.51 -17.05 17.05
C GLY A 276 -25.06 -16.45 15.75
N VAL A 277 -24.61 -15.26 15.37
CA VAL A 277 -24.99 -14.59 14.11
C VAL A 277 -24.36 -15.30 12.93
N ILE A 278 -23.09 -15.69 13.07
CA ILE A 278 -22.35 -16.54 12.13
C ILE A 278 -21.82 -17.76 12.89
N ALA A 279 -21.80 -18.92 12.22
CA ALA A 279 -21.27 -20.16 12.80
C ALA A 279 -20.55 -20.99 11.75
N PHE A 280 -19.68 -21.88 12.22
CA PHE A 280 -18.97 -22.83 11.37
C PHE A 280 -19.92 -23.90 10.85
N ASP A 281 -19.73 -24.28 9.59
CA ASP A 281 -20.26 -25.53 9.07
C ASP A 281 -19.69 -26.75 9.81
N LYS A 282 -20.47 -27.84 9.82
CA LYS A 282 -20.15 -29.05 10.59
C LYS A 282 -18.94 -29.81 10.04
N LYS A 283 -18.66 -29.64 8.74
CA LYS A 283 -17.56 -30.29 8.04
C LYS A 283 -17.08 -29.43 6.87
N ASP A 284 -16.03 -29.89 6.22
CA ASP A 284 -15.47 -29.22 5.05
C ASP A 284 -16.44 -29.37 3.87
N CYS A 285 -16.81 -28.25 3.27
CA CYS A 285 -17.74 -28.21 2.14
C CYS A 285 -17.17 -27.37 0.99
N LEU A 286 -17.72 -27.57 -0.21
CA LEU A 286 -17.63 -26.61 -1.30
C LEU A 286 -18.93 -25.80 -1.37
N TYR A 287 -18.92 -24.65 -2.04
CA TYR A 287 -20.13 -23.84 -2.19
C TYR A 287 -20.22 -23.32 -3.62
N ILE A 288 -21.43 -23.04 -4.09
CA ILE A 288 -21.65 -22.33 -5.34
C ILE A 288 -22.18 -20.96 -4.99
N TYR A 289 -21.63 -19.92 -5.59
CA TYR A 289 -22.10 -18.55 -5.45
C TYR A 289 -22.53 -18.01 -6.81
N ARG A 290 -23.82 -17.68 -6.94
CA ARG A 290 -24.39 -17.01 -8.11
C ARG A 290 -24.55 -15.52 -7.82
N GLN A 291 -24.18 -14.71 -8.81
CA GLN A 291 -24.53 -13.30 -8.87
C GLN A 291 -25.40 -13.04 -10.10
N THR A 292 -26.45 -12.24 -9.93
CA THR A 292 -27.39 -11.88 -11.00
C THR A 292 -27.44 -10.36 -11.17
N MET A 293 -27.22 -9.89 -12.39
CA MET A 293 -27.24 -8.47 -12.76
C MET A 293 -27.88 -8.32 -14.15
N GLU A 294 -28.94 -7.51 -14.26
CA GLU A 294 -29.61 -7.20 -15.54
C GLU A 294 -30.03 -8.46 -16.34
N GLY A 295 -30.53 -9.49 -15.64
CA GLY A 295 -30.91 -10.76 -16.26
C GLY A 295 -29.75 -11.67 -16.69
N ARG A 296 -28.49 -11.26 -16.45
CA ARG A 296 -27.30 -12.09 -16.61
C ARG A 296 -26.92 -12.75 -15.30
N GLU A 297 -26.50 -14.00 -15.36
CA GLU A 297 -26.06 -14.77 -14.21
C GLU A 297 -24.61 -15.22 -14.39
N GLN A 298 -23.84 -15.20 -13.30
CA GLN A 298 -22.52 -15.80 -13.24
C GLN A 298 -22.41 -16.68 -12.00
N TYR A 299 -21.82 -17.86 -12.15
CA TYR A 299 -21.73 -18.91 -11.15
C TYR A 299 -20.27 -19.19 -10.83
N GLY A 300 -19.90 -19.04 -9.56
CA GLY A 300 -18.56 -19.29 -9.07
C GLY A 300 -18.53 -20.42 -8.06
N LEU A 301 -17.52 -21.29 -8.15
CA LEU A 301 -17.25 -22.28 -7.11
C LEU A 301 -16.44 -21.63 -5.99
N VAL A 302 -16.97 -21.63 -4.78
CA VAL A 302 -16.29 -21.14 -3.57
C VAL A 302 -15.52 -22.29 -2.92
N CYS A 303 -14.23 -22.08 -2.75
CA CYS A 303 -13.28 -23.06 -2.22
C CYS A 303 -12.07 -22.35 -1.62
N THR A 304 -11.13 -23.12 -1.08
CA THR A 304 -9.79 -22.60 -0.77
C THR A 304 -8.78 -23.08 -1.81
N VAL A 305 -7.79 -22.23 -2.10
CA VAL A 305 -6.70 -22.51 -3.05
C VAL A 305 -5.35 -22.45 -2.33
N PRO A 306 -4.35 -23.24 -2.73
CA PRO A 306 -3.02 -23.20 -2.12
C PRO A 306 -2.37 -21.82 -2.21
N ALA A 307 -1.83 -21.32 -1.10
CA ALA A 307 -1.08 -20.07 -1.08
C ALA A 307 0.15 -20.10 -1.98
N LYS A 308 0.80 -21.28 -2.11
CA LYS A 308 1.97 -21.48 -2.98
C LYS A 308 1.66 -21.21 -4.46
N ASP A 309 0.41 -21.45 -4.90
CA ASP A 309 0.01 -21.32 -6.31
C ASP A 309 0.11 -19.86 -6.79
N TYR A 310 -0.03 -18.90 -5.87
CA TYR A 310 0.21 -17.47 -6.09
C TYR A 310 1.68 -17.15 -6.40
N PHE A 311 2.62 -17.84 -5.76
CA PHE A 311 4.06 -17.64 -5.95
C PHE A 311 4.61 -18.45 -7.13
N GLU A 312 4.07 -19.65 -7.36
CA GLU A 312 4.48 -20.57 -8.42
C GLU A 312 3.88 -20.23 -9.80
N GLY A 313 2.96 -19.27 -9.86
CA GLY A 313 2.32 -18.80 -11.09
C GLY A 313 1.29 -19.78 -11.66
N VAL A 314 0.69 -20.61 -10.79
CA VAL A 314 -0.55 -21.36 -11.09
C VAL A 314 -1.74 -20.41 -10.99
N ILE A 315 -1.71 -19.49 -10.00
CA ILE A 315 -2.60 -18.33 -9.95
C ILE A 315 -1.87 -17.16 -10.63
N LYS A 316 -2.31 -16.82 -11.83
CA LYS A 316 -1.73 -15.80 -12.69
C LYS A 316 -2.15 -14.40 -12.25
N LYS A 317 -1.18 -13.48 -12.34
CA LYS A 317 -1.30 -12.07 -11.99
C LYS A 317 -1.09 -11.25 -13.25
N HIS A 318 -1.80 -10.14 -13.36
CA HIS A 318 -1.66 -9.18 -14.46
C HIS A 318 -1.74 -7.72 -13.98
N GLU A 319 -1.79 -7.49 -12.66
CA GLU A 319 -1.75 -6.17 -12.06
C GLU A 319 -0.72 -6.10 -10.93
N LEU A 320 -0.11 -4.93 -10.76
CA LEU A 320 0.76 -4.64 -9.62
C LEU A 320 -0.07 -4.22 -8.40
N THR A 321 0.18 -4.89 -7.29
CA THR A 321 -0.34 -4.49 -5.99
C THR A 321 0.53 -3.39 -5.37
N ARG A 322 -0.15 -2.45 -4.71
CA ARG A 322 0.49 -1.48 -3.82
C ARG A 322 0.81 -2.11 -2.47
N LYS A 323 2.04 -1.92 -2.02
CA LYS A 323 2.58 -2.48 -0.77
C LYS A 323 1.82 -2.04 0.48
N ASP A 324 1.39 -0.78 0.55
CA ASP A 324 0.62 -0.25 1.68
C ASP A 324 -0.72 -0.97 1.84
N LYS A 325 -1.42 -1.20 0.73
CA LYS A 325 -2.68 -1.95 0.70
C LYS A 325 -2.50 -3.43 1.02
N GLU A 326 -1.42 -4.06 0.54
CA GLU A 326 -1.11 -5.43 0.93
C GLU A 326 -0.76 -5.57 2.42
N ASP A 327 0.05 -4.64 2.96
CA ASP A 327 0.47 -4.67 4.35
C ASP A 327 -0.74 -4.48 5.28
N ASP A 328 -1.67 -3.61 4.90
CA ASP A 328 -2.95 -3.43 5.57
C ASP A 328 -3.77 -4.74 5.60
N ARG A 329 -4.02 -5.33 4.42
CA ARG A 329 -4.80 -6.57 4.33
C ARG A 329 -4.13 -7.74 5.03
N LEU A 330 -2.80 -7.84 5.00
CA LEU A 330 -2.05 -8.85 5.75
C LEU A 330 -2.29 -8.69 7.26
N ARG A 331 -2.20 -7.47 7.81
CA ARG A 331 -2.46 -7.22 9.24
C ARG A 331 -3.88 -7.59 9.61
N HIS A 332 -4.84 -7.23 8.74
CA HIS A 332 -6.23 -7.56 8.94
C HIS A 332 -6.45 -9.08 9.01
N VAL A 333 -5.98 -9.83 8.01
CA VAL A 333 -6.08 -11.32 7.98
C VAL A 333 -5.41 -11.97 9.19
N LEU A 334 -4.23 -11.51 9.60
CA LEU A 334 -3.53 -12.05 10.76
C LEU A 334 -4.23 -11.71 12.08
N ALA A 335 -4.83 -10.53 12.20
CA ALA A 335 -5.55 -10.11 13.39
C ALA A 335 -6.88 -10.87 13.54
N THR A 336 -7.65 -10.99 12.45
CA THR A 336 -8.93 -11.71 12.42
C THR A 336 -8.77 -13.23 12.35
N ASN A 337 -7.54 -13.72 12.10
CA ASN A 337 -7.23 -15.12 11.80
C ASN A 337 -8.12 -15.70 10.68
N SER A 338 -8.49 -14.86 9.71
CA SER A 338 -9.50 -15.19 8.70
C SER A 338 -9.26 -14.47 7.38
N ASN A 339 -9.56 -15.13 6.26
CA ASN A 339 -9.78 -14.43 4.99
C ASN A 339 -11.19 -13.84 5.00
N THR A 340 -11.27 -12.56 5.35
CA THR A 340 -12.55 -11.85 5.54
C THR A 340 -13.25 -11.44 4.24
N GLY A 341 -12.60 -11.62 3.09
CA GLY A 341 -13.22 -11.43 1.79
C GLY A 341 -12.63 -12.38 0.75
N PRO A 342 -13.45 -12.97 -0.14
CA PRO A 342 -12.99 -13.90 -1.16
C PRO A 342 -12.16 -13.22 -2.25
N VAL A 343 -11.25 -13.97 -2.86
CA VAL A 343 -10.60 -13.58 -4.12
C VAL A 343 -11.47 -13.98 -5.30
N PHE A 344 -11.62 -13.10 -6.29
CA PHE A 344 -12.29 -13.41 -7.54
C PHE A 344 -11.28 -13.99 -8.52
N LEU A 345 -11.34 -15.31 -8.74
CA LEU A 345 -10.54 -16.01 -9.72
C LEU A 345 -11.38 -16.41 -10.92
N THR A 346 -10.76 -16.45 -12.10
CA THR A 346 -11.35 -17.02 -13.30
C THR A 346 -10.45 -18.07 -13.93
N TYR A 347 -11.05 -18.99 -14.68
CA TYR A 347 -10.34 -20.07 -15.37
C TYR A 347 -10.97 -20.38 -16.72
N ARG A 348 -10.24 -21.14 -17.54
CA ARG A 348 -10.76 -21.66 -18.81
C ARG A 348 -11.57 -22.91 -18.51
N ASP A 349 -12.88 -22.81 -18.67
CA ASP A 349 -13.77 -23.94 -18.42
C ASP A 349 -13.64 -24.98 -19.52
N ASN A 350 -13.54 -26.24 -19.11
CA ASN A 350 -13.53 -27.40 -19.98
C ASN A 350 -14.46 -28.47 -19.42
N GLY A 351 -15.67 -28.05 -19.01
CA GLY A 351 -16.70 -28.93 -18.46
C GLY A 351 -16.78 -28.96 -16.93
N GLN A 352 -15.99 -28.15 -16.21
CA GLN A 352 -16.13 -28.05 -14.74
C GLN A 352 -17.50 -27.47 -14.37
N PHE A 353 -18.00 -26.48 -15.10
CA PHE A 353 -19.31 -25.89 -14.83
C PHE A 353 -20.47 -26.89 -14.98
N GLU A 354 -20.36 -27.86 -15.89
CA GLU A 354 -21.40 -28.90 -16.09
C GLU A 354 -21.62 -29.73 -14.81
N LEU A 355 -20.58 -29.91 -14.00
CA LEU A 355 -20.67 -30.63 -12.73
C LEU A 355 -21.52 -29.89 -11.68
N LEU A 356 -21.74 -28.58 -11.86
CA LEU A 356 -22.43 -27.74 -10.91
C LEU A 356 -23.95 -27.66 -11.17
N LYS A 357 -24.41 -28.03 -12.37
CA LYS A 357 -25.82 -27.84 -12.80
C LYS A 357 -26.83 -28.58 -11.92
N ASP A 358 -26.54 -29.83 -11.57
CA ASP A 358 -27.42 -30.64 -10.73
C ASP A 358 -27.53 -30.07 -9.30
N ILE A 359 -26.48 -29.38 -8.84
CA ILE A 359 -26.43 -28.73 -7.53
C ILE A 359 -27.22 -27.42 -7.56
N ILE A 360 -27.09 -26.64 -8.63
CA ILE A 360 -27.83 -25.38 -8.83
C ILE A 360 -29.35 -25.61 -8.88
N ALA A 361 -29.79 -26.79 -9.36
CA ALA A 361 -31.19 -27.17 -9.35
C ALA A 361 -31.77 -27.47 -7.94
N ARG A 362 -30.92 -27.57 -6.91
CA ARG A 362 -31.33 -27.78 -5.52
C ARG A 362 -31.76 -26.46 -4.88
N LYS A 363 -32.42 -26.58 -3.73
CA LYS A 363 -32.77 -25.41 -2.92
C LYS A 363 -31.49 -24.71 -2.41
N PRO A 364 -31.30 -23.40 -2.67
CA PRO A 364 -30.17 -22.66 -2.14
C PRO A 364 -30.30 -22.42 -0.63
N VAL A 365 -29.16 -22.20 0.03
CA VAL A 365 -29.10 -21.80 1.44
C VAL A 365 -29.39 -20.30 1.61
N TYR A 366 -28.91 -19.47 0.68
CA TYR A 366 -29.21 -18.04 0.62
C TYR A 366 -29.74 -17.68 -0.75
N ASP A 367 -30.77 -16.85 -0.82
CA ASP A 367 -31.28 -16.29 -2.06
C ASP A 367 -31.92 -14.93 -1.78
N PHE A 368 -31.24 -13.85 -2.17
CA PHE A 368 -31.69 -12.49 -1.89
C PHE A 368 -31.19 -11.48 -2.94
N VAL A 369 -31.82 -10.31 -2.97
CA VAL A 369 -31.39 -9.15 -3.76
C VAL A 369 -31.02 -8.03 -2.80
N THR A 370 -29.92 -7.33 -3.04
CA THR A 370 -29.57 -6.15 -2.23
C THR A 370 -30.23 -4.90 -2.81
N GLU A 371 -30.77 -4.05 -1.94
CA GLU A 371 -31.39 -2.79 -2.36
C GLU A 371 -30.36 -1.73 -2.73
N ALA A 372 -29.14 -1.84 -2.20
CA ALA A 372 -28.08 -0.87 -2.41
C ALA A 372 -27.51 -0.89 -3.83
N ASP A 373 -27.42 -2.08 -4.45
CA ASP A 373 -26.87 -2.27 -5.79
C ASP A 373 -27.82 -2.95 -6.79
N GLY A 374 -28.95 -3.51 -6.32
CA GLY A 374 -29.93 -4.20 -7.16
C GLY A 374 -29.46 -5.57 -7.66
N PHE A 375 -28.37 -6.11 -7.13
CA PHE A 375 -27.82 -7.40 -7.56
C PHE A 375 -28.40 -8.57 -6.76
N GLY A 376 -28.66 -9.67 -7.46
CA GLY A 376 -29.09 -10.94 -6.88
C GLY A 376 -27.90 -11.77 -6.41
N HIS A 377 -28.05 -12.42 -5.26
CA HIS A 377 -27.04 -13.24 -4.62
C HIS A 377 -27.66 -14.55 -4.16
N THR A 378 -27.10 -15.67 -4.63
CA THR A 378 -27.60 -16.99 -4.29
C THR A 378 -26.46 -17.94 -3.97
N VAL A 379 -26.57 -18.69 -2.87
CA VAL A 379 -25.53 -19.60 -2.41
C VAL A 379 -26.09 -20.99 -2.23
N TRP A 380 -25.34 -22.01 -2.66
CA TRP A 380 -25.61 -23.43 -2.39
C TRP A 380 -24.44 -24.04 -1.64
N VAL A 381 -24.72 -25.01 -0.77
CA VAL A 381 -23.72 -25.80 -0.07
C VAL A 381 -23.59 -27.17 -0.74
N ILE A 382 -22.36 -27.63 -0.95
CA ILE A 382 -22.02 -28.95 -1.45
C ILE A 382 -21.40 -29.72 -0.28
N GLU A 383 -22.21 -30.60 0.33
CA GLU A 383 -21.83 -31.40 1.49
C GLU A 383 -21.58 -32.86 1.16
N ASP A 384 -21.89 -33.36 -0.04
CA ASP A 384 -21.66 -34.77 -0.37
C ASP A 384 -20.17 -35.02 -0.70
N ASP A 385 -19.55 -35.99 -0.02
CA ASP A 385 -18.10 -36.24 -0.14
C ASP A 385 -17.71 -36.74 -1.54
N ALA A 386 -18.59 -37.49 -2.20
CA ALA A 386 -18.33 -37.98 -3.56
C ALA A 386 -18.46 -36.85 -4.59
N GLU A 387 -19.40 -35.92 -4.40
CA GLU A 387 -19.52 -34.70 -5.22
C GLU A 387 -18.30 -33.80 -5.04
N ILE A 388 -17.89 -33.55 -3.79
CA ILE A 388 -16.70 -32.75 -3.48
C ILE A 388 -15.47 -33.36 -4.14
N GLU A 389 -15.23 -34.66 -3.98
CA GLU A 389 -14.08 -35.35 -4.58
C GLU A 389 -14.10 -35.28 -6.11
N LYS A 390 -15.27 -35.49 -6.73
CA LYS A 390 -15.44 -35.39 -8.18
C LYS A 390 -15.11 -34.00 -8.68
N ILE A 391 -15.60 -32.96 -8.00
CA ILE A 391 -15.35 -31.56 -8.37
C ILE A 391 -13.87 -31.23 -8.19
N CYS A 392 -13.26 -31.57 -7.06
CA CYS A 392 -11.83 -31.32 -6.81
C CYS A 392 -10.95 -31.96 -7.90
N ARG A 393 -11.19 -33.24 -8.25
CA ARG A 393 -10.47 -33.94 -9.32
C ARG A 393 -10.66 -33.29 -10.69
N ALA A 394 -11.85 -32.74 -10.98
CA ALA A 394 -12.09 -32.06 -12.24
C ALA A 394 -11.28 -30.76 -12.37
N PHE A 395 -10.98 -30.10 -11.25
CA PHE A 395 -10.17 -28.90 -11.21
C PHE A 395 -8.66 -29.18 -11.33
N ASP A 396 -8.19 -30.39 -11.00
CA ASP A 396 -6.81 -30.81 -11.30
C ASP A 396 -6.49 -30.81 -12.81
N ALA A 397 -7.51 -30.84 -13.68
CA ALA A 397 -7.34 -30.70 -15.13
C ALA A 397 -7.20 -29.24 -15.59
N VAL A 398 -7.48 -28.26 -14.72
CA VAL A 398 -7.33 -26.83 -15.01
C VAL A 398 -5.86 -26.44 -14.75
N PRO A 399 -5.11 -25.97 -15.76
CA PRO A 399 -3.67 -25.74 -15.60
C PRO A 399 -3.35 -24.54 -14.72
N VAL A 400 -4.14 -23.46 -14.86
CA VAL A 400 -3.95 -22.17 -14.18
C VAL A 400 -5.28 -21.46 -13.97
N SER A 401 -5.33 -20.56 -13.01
CA SER A 401 -6.39 -19.55 -12.86
C SER A 401 -5.80 -18.15 -12.92
N TYR A 402 -6.67 -17.15 -13.06
CA TYR A 402 -6.31 -15.75 -13.26
C TYR A 402 -7.06 -14.91 -12.22
N ILE A 403 -6.38 -13.97 -11.58
CA ILE A 403 -7.03 -13.04 -10.65
C ILE A 403 -7.91 -12.07 -11.45
N ALA A 404 -9.23 -12.20 -11.40
CA ALA A 404 -10.12 -11.23 -12.02
C ALA A 404 -10.22 -9.97 -11.14
N ASP A 405 -10.39 -10.16 -9.84
CA ASP A 405 -10.44 -9.09 -8.84
C ASP A 405 -9.86 -9.56 -7.50
N GLY A 406 -9.36 -8.61 -6.71
CA GLY A 406 -8.77 -8.91 -5.40
C GLY A 406 -7.28 -9.22 -5.41
N HIS A 407 -6.48 -8.61 -6.29
CA HIS A 407 -5.01 -8.74 -6.30
C HIS A 407 -4.38 -8.52 -4.90
N HIS A 408 -4.85 -7.51 -4.16
CA HIS A 408 -4.41 -7.26 -2.78
C HIS A 408 -4.82 -8.37 -1.80
N ARG A 409 -6.02 -8.95 -1.97
CA ARG A 409 -6.52 -10.07 -1.15
C ARG A 409 -5.71 -11.34 -1.41
N SER A 410 -5.41 -11.67 -2.67
CA SER A 410 -4.54 -12.80 -3.02
C SER A 410 -3.14 -12.64 -2.44
N ALA A 411 -2.54 -11.45 -2.61
CA ALA A 411 -1.22 -11.16 -2.05
C ALA A 411 -1.21 -11.27 -0.52
N ALA A 412 -2.23 -10.74 0.16
CA ALA A 412 -2.35 -10.80 1.61
C ALA A 412 -2.57 -12.23 2.11
N GLY A 413 -3.45 -13.02 1.47
CA GLY A 413 -3.69 -14.43 1.81
C GLY A 413 -2.41 -15.26 1.67
N ALA A 414 -1.72 -15.15 0.53
CA ALA A 414 -0.47 -15.87 0.29
C ALA A 414 0.65 -15.46 1.26
N ARG A 415 0.73 -14.16 1.62
CA ARG A 415 1.69 -13.66 2.63
C ARG A 415 1.32 -14.08 4.06
N ALA A 416 0.04 -14.17 4.38
CA ALA A 416 -0.44 -14.63 5.69
C ALA A 416 -0.09 -16.11 5.90
N ALA A 417 -0.28 -16.93 4.86
CA ALA A 417 0.14 -18.33 4.84
C ALA A 417 1.64 -18.49 5.13
N GLY A 418 2.49 -17.79 4.37
CA GLY A 418 3.94 -17.81 4.59
C GLY A 418 4.34 -17.31 5.99
N TYR A 419 3.63 -16.31 6.53
CA TYR A 419 3.84 -15.85 7.89
C TYR A 419 3.48 -16.93 8.92
N ARG A 420 2.31 -17.58 8.82
CA ARG A 420 1.88 -18.65 9.73
C ARG A 420 2.81 -19.86 9.65
N ALA A 421 3.17 -20.30 8.45
CA ALA A 421 4.13 -21.37 8.22
C ALA A 421 5.48 -21.08 8.90
N SER A 422 5.97 -19.83 8.83
CA SER A 422 7.23 -19.44 9.52
C SER A 422 7.19 -19.55 11.04
N GLN A 423 6.00 -19.49 11.63
CA GLN A 423 5.79 -19.58 13.08
C GLN A 423 5.51 -21.02 13.53
N ASN A 424 5.27 -21.95 12.60
CA ASN A 424 5.02 -23.36 12.88
C ASN A 424 6.23 -24.23 12.47
N PRO A 425 7.09 -24.65 13.41
CA PRO A 425 8.21 -25.55 13.12
C PRO A 425 7.78 -26.92 12.58
N GLU A 426 6.51 -27.31 12.76
CA GLU A 426 5.94 -28.58 12.32
C GLU A 426 5.11 -28.44 11.03
N ASN A 427 5.23 -27.32 10.31
CA ASN A 427 4.48 -27.07 9.08
C ASN A 427 4.69 -28.18 8.03
N LYS A 428 3.61 -28.85 7.65
CA LYS A 428 3.57 -29.93 6.65
C LYS A 428 3.14 -29.46 5.27
N GLY A 429 2.51 -28.29 5.18
CA GLY A 429 2.02 -27.70 3.94
C GLY A 429 0.55 -28.01 3.64
N ASP A 430 -0.12 -28.79 4.48
CA ASP A 430 -1.54 -29.14 4.38
C ASP A 430 -2.41 -28.43 5.42
N GLU A 431 -1.81 -27.67 6.35
CA GLU A 431 -2.53 -26.87 7.32
C GLU A 431 -3.42 -25.81 6.65
N GLU A 432 -4.53 -25.46 7.31
CA GLU A 432 -5.55 -24.59 6.72
C GLU A 432 -5.02 -23.19 6.39
N TYR A 433 -4.10 -22.65 7.20
CA TYR A 433 -3.41 -21.39 6.89
C TYR A 433 -2.57 -21.43 5.61
N ASN A 434 -2.24 -22.60 5.05
CA ASN A 434 -1.53 -22.71 3.77
C ASN A 434 -2.45 -22.51 2.56
N ARG A 435 -3.72 -22.20 2.79
CA ARG A 435 -4.74 -21.97 1.77
C ARG A 435 -5.42 -20.63 2.01
N TYR A 436 -6.08 -20.10 0.98
CA TYR A 436 -6.91 -18.92 1.15
C TYR A 436 -8.19 -18.99 0.32
N LEU A 437 -9.22 -18.26 0.77
CA LEU A 437 -10.55 -18.22 0.17
C LEU A 437 -10.53 -17.63 -1.25
N ALA A 438 -11.12 -18.37 -2.19
CA ALA A 438 -11.32 -17.94 -3.56
C ALA A 438 -12.70 -18.37 -4.08
N ILE A 439 -13.17 -17.65 -5.10
CA ILE A 439 -14.34 -18.01 -5.88
C ILE A 439 -13.90 -18.11 -7.35
N LEU A 440 -14.07 -19.29 -7.93
CA LEU A 440 -13.64 -19.65 -9.27
C LEU A 440 -14.80 -19.56 -10.25
N PHE A 441 -14.75 -18.58 -11.14
CA PHE A 441 -15.75 -18.38 -12.18
C PHE A 441 -15.24 -18.85 -13.56
N PRO A 442 -16.04 -19.60 -14.32
CA PRO A 442 -15.71 -19.93 -15.70
C PRO A 442 -15.67 -18.63 -16.52
N SER A 443 -14.59 -18.42 -17.28
CA SER A 443 -14.40 -17.21 -18.09
C SER A 443 -15.52 -16.95 -19.09
N THR A 444 -16.22 -17.99 -19.53
CA THR A 444 -17.37 -17.91 -20.45
C THR A 444 -18.59 -17.21 -19.84
N GLN A 445 -18.66 -17.07 -18.51
CA GLN A 445 -19.76 -16.38 -17.81
C GLN A 445 -19.40 -14.96 -17.37
N LEU A 446 -18.14 -14.56 -17.51
CA LEU A 446 -17.68 -13.26 -17.03
C LEU A 446 -17.76 -12.20 -18.11
N LYS A 447 -18.06 -10.98 -17.67
CA LYS A 447 -17.97 -9.77 -18.50
C LYS A 447 -17.07 -8.76 -17.82
N ILE A 448 -16.07 -8.28 -18.54
CA ILE A 448 -15.33 -7.07 -18.16
C ILE A 448 -16.13 -5.87 -18.66
N LEU A 449 -16.36 -4.90 -17.77
CA LEU A 449 -16.90 -3.59 -18.11
C LEU A 449 -15.78 -2.61 -18.42
N ASP A 450 -16.14 -1.55 -19.14
CA ASP A 450 -15.27 -0.45 -19.47
C ASP A 450 -14.79 0.29 -18.22
N TYR A 451 -13.60 0.89 -18.32
CA TYR A 451 -13.06 1.75 -17.29
C TYR A 451 -12.67 3.07 -17.92
N ASN A 452 -13.54 4.07 -17.76
CA ASN A 452 -13.49 5.33 -18.49
C ASN A 452 -12.54 6.33 -17.83
N ARG A 453 -12.03 7.30 -18.61
CA ARG A 453 -11.10 8.33 -18.15
C ARG A 453 -11.75 9.71 -18.22
N VAL A 454 -11.53 10.53 -17.20
CA VAL A 454 -11.91 11.95 -17.22
C VAL A 454 -10.71 12.79 -16.85
N LEU A 455 -10.52 13.92 -17.54
CA LEU A 455 -9.38 14.81 -17.35
C LEU A 455 -9.88 16.19 -16.92
N LYS A 456 -9.23 16.77 -15.90
CA LYS A 456 -9.66 18.03 -15.29
C LYS A 456 -9.64 19.22 -16.26
N ASP A 457 -8.62 19.28 -17.10
CA ASP A 457 -8.40 20.35 -18.07
C ASP A 457 -7.76 19.79 -19.35
N LEU A 458 -7.63 20.64 -20.39
CA LEU A 458 -6.97 20.30 -21.66
C LEU A 458 -5.46 20.66 -21.67
N ASN A 459 -4.86 20.80 -20.48
CA ASN A 459 -3.46 21.13 -20.25
C ASN A 459 -3.02 22.39 -21.01
N GLY A 460 -3.79 23.47 -20.85
CA GLY A 460 -3.52 24.79 -21.43
C GLY A 460 -3.95 24.98 -22.90
N ARG A 461 -4.58 23.99 -23.53
CA ARG A 461 -5.08 24.06 -24.92
C ARG A 461 -6.55 24.51 -24.97
N THR A 462 -6.94 25.15 -26.08
CA THR A 462 -8.36 25.30 -26.43
C THR A 462 -8.93 23.99 -26.98
N PRO A 463 -10.26 23.78 -26.98
CA PRO A 463 -10.89 22.61 -27.58
C PRO A 463 -10.48 22.38 -29.05
N GLU A 464 -10.33 23.44 -29.83
CA GLU A 464 -9.93 23.39 -31.24
C GLU A 464 -8.48 22.91 -31.39
N GLN A 465 -7.57 23.49 -30.60
CA GLN A 465 -6.16 23.07 -30.58
C GLN A 465 -6.02 21.62 -30.13
N PHE A 466 -6.80 21.21 -29.13
CA PHE A 466 -6.81 19.84 -28.65
C PHE A 466 -7.32 18.87 -29.73
N MET A 467 -8.40 19.23 -30.43
CA MET A 467 -8.93 18.43 -31.54
C MET A 467 -7.91 18.27 -32.69
N GLU A 468 -7.16 19.32 -33.03
CA GLU A 468 -6.10 19.23 -34.05
C GLU A 468 -4.96 18.29 -33.64
N GLU A 469 -4.56 18.27 -32.37
CA GLU A 469 -3.60 17.28 -31.88
C GLU A 469 -4.16 15.86 -31.93
N LEU A 470 -5.42 15.66 -31.55
CA LEU A 470 -6.07 14.34 -31.60
C LEU A 470 -6.20 13.79 -33.02
N LYS A 471 -6.46 14.64 -34.02
CA LYS A 471 -6.51 14.23 -35.44
C LYS A 471 -5.18 13.66 -35.95
N LYS A 472 -4.05 13.91 -35.28
CA LYS A 472 -2.77 13.27 -35.62
C LYS A 472 -2.79 11.78 -35.28
N VAL A 473 -3.48 11.39 -34.21
CA VAL A 473 -3.56 10.03 -33.68
C VAL A 473 -4.79 9.27 -34.17
N PHE A 474 -5.91 9.97 -34.33
CA PHE A 474 -7.22 9.39 -34.60
C PHE A 474 -7.80 9.80 -35.95
N GLU A 475 -8.66 8.93 -36.49
CA GLU A 475 -9.75 9.30 -37.38
C GLU A 475 -10.96 9.65 -36.50
N ILE A 476 -11.46 10.89 -36.60
CA ILE A 476 -12.48 11.44 -35.70
C ILE A 476 -13.77 11.73 -36.47
N SER A 477 -14.89 11.26 -35.92
CA SER A 477 -16.24 11.56 -36.43
C SER A 477 -17.17 11.96 -35.29
N GLU A 478 -18.04 12.94 -35.51
CA GLU A 478 -19.05 13.34 -34.53
C GLU A 478 -20.15 12.29 -34.45
N LEU A 479 -20.55 11.92 -33.23
CA LEU A 479 -21.62 10.97 -32.97
C LEU A 479 -22.94 11.72 -32.75
N PRO A 480 -24.07 11.21 -33.26
CA PRO A 480 -25.36 11.89 -33.15
C PRO A 480 -25.91 11.88 -31.71
N ALA A 481 -25.43 10.96 -30.87
CA ALA A 481 -25.82 10.81 -29.49
C ALA A 481 -24.72 10.07 -28.70
N GLN A 482 -24.91 10.00 -27.39
CA GLN A 482 -24.12 9.17 -26.50
C GLN A 482 -24.10 7.71 -26.96
N ALA A 483 -22.90 7.14 -27.08
CA ALA A 483 -22.72 5.74 -27.46
C ALA A 483 -21.46 5.16 -26.82
N HIS A 484 -21.50 3.88 -26.46
CA HIS A 484 -20.29 3.13 -26.12
C HIS A 484 -19.49 2.83 -27.40
N PRO A 485 -18.16 2.76 -27.34
CA PRO A 485 -17.37 2.26 -28.47
C PRO A 485 -17.78 0.82 -28.80
N THR A 486 -17.87 0.50 -30.09
CA THR A 486 -18.48 -0.75 -30.57
C THR A 486 -17.46 -1.84 -30.91
N LYS A 487 -16.19 -1.47 -31.05
CA LYS A 487 -15.08 -2.38 -31.39
C LYS A 487 -13.79 -1.90 -30.73
N GLN A 488 -12.81 -2.81 -30.64
CA GLN A 488 -11.45 -2.49 -30.23
C GLN A 488 -10.83 -1.44 -31.15
N ASN A 489 -9.86 -0.69 -30.64
CA ASN A 489 -9.17 0.43 -31.28
C ASN A 489 -10.07 1.65 -31.53
N VAL A 490 -11.22 1.72 -30.87
CA VAL A 490 -12.12 2.88 -30.89
C VAL A 490 -12.36 3.32 -29.46
N VAL A 491 -12.09 4.59 -29.20
CA VAL A 491 -12.50 5.26 -27.97
C VAL A 491 -13.50 6.35 -28.31
N ASN A 492 -14.53 6.53 -27.50
CA ASN A 492 -15.46 7.62 -27.70
C ASN A 492 -15.11 8.77 -26.76
N MET A 493 -15.02 9.99 -27.27
CA MET A 493 -14.64 11.17 -26.52
C MET A 493 -15.85 12.09 -26.34
N TYR A 494 -16.06 12.59 -25.13
CA TYR A 494 -17.01 13.66 -24.85
C TYR A 494 -16.27 14.97 -24.55
N LEU A 495 -16.49 15.98 -25.38
CA LEU A 495 -15.82 17.27 -25.32
C LEU A 495 -16.80 18.38 -25.73
N GLY A 496 -16.90 19.44 -24.92
CA GLY A 496 -17.70 20.63 -25.27
C GLY A 496 -19.18 20.34 -25.56
N GLY A 497 -19.77 19.37 -24.86
CA GLY A 497 -21.17 18.99 -25.03
C GLY A 497 -21.45 18.00 -26.17
N LYS A 498 -20.40 17.53 -26.88
CA LYS A 498 -20.53 16.66 -28.05
C LYS A 498 -19.77 15.35 -27.89
N TRP A 499 -20.30 14.29 -28.49
CA TRP A 499 -19.64 12.99 -28.59
C TRP A 499 -18.91 12.83 -29.91
N PHE A 500 -17.75 12.20 -29.85
CA PHE A 500 -16.93 11.88 -31.01
C PHE A 500 -16.48 10.42 -30.93
N ALA A 501 -16.53 9.69 -32.03
CA ALA A 501 -15.82 8.42 -32.17
C ALA A 501 -14.40 8.71 -32.65
N CYS A 502 -13.41 8.17 -31.92
CA CYS A 502 -12.00 8.32 -32.20
C CYS A 502 -11.39 6.94 -32.48
N GLU A 503 -11.20 6.61 -33.75
CA GLU A 503 -10.58 5.36 -34.19
C GLU A 503 -9.07 5.56 -34.34
N PHE A 504 -8.25 4.73 -33.68
CA PHE A 504 -6.80 4.83 -33.78
C PHE A 504 -6.35 4.57 -35.22
N LYS A 505 -5.49 5.43 -35.75
CA LYS A 505 -4.93 5.25 -37.10
C LYS A 505 -4.11 3.96 -37.20
N GLN A 506 -4.20 3.31 -38.36
CA GLN A 506 -3.57 2.01 -38.63
C GLN A 506 -2.06 1.97 -38.41
N GLU A 507 -1.36 3.10 -38.60
CA GLU A 507 0.08 3.22 -38.35
C GLU A 507 0.49 2.95 -36.90
N TYR A 508 -0.41 3.13 -35.93
CA TYR A 508 -0.16 2.88 -34.51
C TYR A 508 -0.52 1.46 -34.06
N LEU A 509 -1.14 0.65 -34.94
CA LEU A 509 -1.68 -0.67 -34.62
C LEU A 509 -0.77 -1.84 -35.06
N GLN A 510 0.40 -1.53 -35.59
CA GLN A 510 1.34 -2.52 -36.14
C GLN A 510 2.35 -2.98 -35.08
N ASP A 511 2.72 -4.27 -35.12
CA ASP A 511 3.76 -4.89 -34.29
C ASP A 511 3.62 -4.68 -32.77
N LEU A 512 2.38 -4.62 -32.28
CA LEU A 512 2.08 -4.42 -30.87
C LEU A 512 2.17 -5.73 -30.07
N GLY A 513 2.80 -5.65 -28.90
CA GLY A 513 2.74 -6.72 -27.90
C GLY A 513 1.35 -6.83 -27.23
N PRO A 514 1.11 -7.86 -26.41
CA PRO A 514 -0.17 -8.08 -25.75
C PRO A 514 -0.67 -6.86 -24.97
N VAL A 515 0.18 -6.24 -24.15
CA VAL A 515 -0.18 -5.03 -23.39
C VAL A 515 -0.37 -3.80 -24.28
N ASP A 516 0.53 -3.58 -25.25
CA ASP A 516 0.48 -2.40 -26.12
C ASP A 516 -0.73 -2.41 -27.07
N SER A 517 -1.33 -3.59 -27.31
CA SER A 517 -2.54 -3.75 -28.11
C SER A 517 -3.84 -3.31 -27.42
N LEU A 518 -3.79 -3.02 -26.11
CA LEU A 518 -4.96 -2.57 -25.36
C LEU A 518 -5.28 -1.10 -25.66
N ASP A 519 -6.55 -0.78 -25.88
CA ASP A 519 -7.02 0.60 -26.09
C ASP A 519 -6.60 1.54 -24.94
N VAL A 520 -6.59 1.04 -23.70
CA VAL A 520 -6.11 1.78 -22.53
C VAL A 520 -4.61 2.10 -22.60
N ALA A 521 -3.79 1.20 -23.16
CA ALA A 521 -2.36 1.40 -23.34
C ALA A 521 -2.09 2.36 -24.51
N LEU A 522 -2.81 2.20 -25.62
CA LEU A 522 -2.76 3.11 -26.77
C LEU A 522 -3.14 4.53 -26.36
N LEU A 523 -4.27 4.71 -25.66
CA LEU A 523 -4.70 6.02 -25.17
C LEU A 523 -3.67 6.62 -24.21
N GLN A 524 -3.13 5.82 -23.30
CA GLN A 524 -2.10 6.26 -22.36
C GLN A 524 -0.85 6.77 -23.10
N LYS A 525 -0.34 5.99 -24.07
CA LYS A 525 0.89 6.27 -24.80
C LYS A 525 0.77 7.43 -25.78
N LEU A 526 -0.34 7.49 -26.52
CA LEU A 526 -0.51 8.40 -27.65
C LEU A 526 -1.22 9.70 -27.26
N VAL A 527 -2.01 9.71 -26.19
CA VAL A 527 -2.86 10.85 -25.82
C VAL A 527 -2.56 11.34 -24.41
N LEU A 528 -2.72 10.50 -23.38
CA LEU A 528 -2.65 10.95 -21.98
C LEU A 528 -1.26 11.43 -21.60
N LYS A 529 -0.22 10.69 -21.99
CA LYS A 529 1.16 11.10 -21.73
C LYS A 529 1.57 12.34 -22.55
N PRO A 530 1.43 12.39 -23.89
CA PRO A 530 1.93 13.52 -24.67
C PRO A 530 1.09 14.81 -24.52
N LEU A 531 -0.23 14.68 -24.38
CA LEU A 531 -1.12 15.84 -24.35
C LEU A 531 -1.41 16.31 -22.93
N PHE A 532 -1.54 15.40 -21.96
CA PHE A 532 -1.91 15.72 -20.57
C PHE A 532 -0.77 15.57 -19.55
N ASN A 533 0.44 15.19 -19.97
CA ASN A 533 1.57 14.93 -19.09
C ASN A 533 1.28 13.89 -18.00
N VAL A 534 0.38 12.93 -18.29
CA VAL A 534 0.06 11.83 -17.38
C VAL A 534 1.08 10.72 -17.58
N GLU A 535 2.18 10.74 -16.82
CA GLU A 535 3.20 9.69 -16.87
C GLU A 535 2.73 8.39 -16.21
N ASP A 536 2.18 8.50 -15.00
CA ASP A 536 1.60 7.39 -14.24
C ASP A 536 0.20 7.75 -13.74
N PRO A 537 -0.86 7.13 -14.30
CA PRO A 537 -2.24 7.40 -13.91
C PRO A 537 -2.55 7.09 -12.44
N ARG A 538 -1.70 6.36 -11.72
CA ARG A 538 -1.87 6.07 -10.28
C ARG A 538 -1.50 7.25 -9.38
N THR A 539 -0.70 8.18 -9.88
CA THR A 539 -0.16 9.30 -9.09
C THR A 539 -0.54 10.67 -9.65
N ALA A 540 -0.92 10.71 -10.92
CA ALA A 540 -1.38 11.90 -11.60
C ALA A 540 -2.67 12.44 -10.97
N GLN A 541 -2.71 13.74 -10.71
CA GLN A 541 -3.87 14.42 -10.08
C GLN A 541 -4.84 15.03 -11.08
N ASN A 542 -4.47 15.08 -12.37
CA ASN A 542 -5.25 15.67 -13.46
C ASN A 542 -6.11 14.66 -14.22
N ILE A 543 -6.10 13.39 -13.80
CA ILE A 543 -6.93 12.31 -14.33
C ILE A 543 -7.74 11.68 -13.20
N ASP A 544 -8.96 11.28 -13.52
CA ASP A 544 -9.78 10.43 -12.67
C ASP A 544 -10.49 9.37 -13.54
N PHE A 545 -11.11 8.39 -12.90
CA PHE A 545 -11.62 7.21 -13.56
C PHE A 545 -13.07 6.92 -13.19
N VAL A 546 -13.86 6.53 -14.18
CA VAL A 546 -15.28 6.20 -14.01
C VAL A 546 -15.50 4.76 -14.45
N GLY A 547 -15.90 3.89 -13.52
CA GLY A 547 -16.22 2.49 -13.86
C GLY A 547 -17.47 2.40 -14.73
N GLY A 548 -17.49 1.47 -15.68
CA GLY A 548 -18.56 1.29 -16.67
C GLY A 548 -19.96 1.10 -16.07
N ILE A 549 -20.04 0.61 -14.82
CA ILE A 549 -21.31 0.46 -14.10
C ILE A 549 -22.06 1.78 -13.88
N ARG A 550 -21.36 2.93 -13.85
CA ARG A 550 -21.99 4.25 -13.76
C ARG A 550 -22.57 4.74 -15.09
N GLY A 551 -22.24 4.06 -16.19
CA GLY A 551 -22.66 4.41 -17.54
C GLY A 551 -22.03 5.70 -18.06
N LEU A 552 -22.37 6.02 -19.31
CA LEU A 552 -21.83 7.19 -20.02
C LEU A 552 -22.42 8.52 -19.51
N GLY A 553 -23.61 8.50 -18.92
CA GLY A 553 -24.24 9.71 -18.36
C GLY A 553 -23.41 10.36 -17.24
N GLU A 554 -22.68 9.57 -16.46
CA GLU A 554 -21.75 10.10 -15.46
C GLU A 554 -20.59 10.87 -16.12
N LEU A 555 -20.10 10.41 -17.28
CA LEU A 555 -19.04 11.12 -18.01
C LEU A 555 -19.52 12.50 -18.48
N GLU A 556 -20.73 12.56 -19.05
CA GLU A 556 -21.33 13.82 -19.46
C GLU A 556 -21.51 14.76 -18.27
N LYS A 557 -22.04 14.25 -17.15
CA LYS A 557 -22.25 15.04 -15.94
C LYS A 557 -20.96 15.66 -15.41
N ARG A 558 -19.85 14.90 -15.37
CA ARG A 558 -18.55 15.42 -14.91
C ARG A 558 -17.98 16.48 -15.84
N VAL A 559 -18.20 16.36 -17.15
CA VAL A 559 -17.78 17.40 -18.11
C VAL A 559 -18.69 18.63 -18.06
N ASN A 560 -20.00 18.44 -18.08
CA ASN A 560 -20.99 19.52 -18.13
C ASN A 560 -21.05 20.33 -16.84
N SER A 561 -20.70 19.74 -15.69
CA SER A 561 -20.56 20.47 -14.42
C SER A 561 -19.30 21.34 -14.34
N GLY A 562 -18.36 21.18 -15.29
CA GLY A 562 -17.06 21.85 -15.28
C GLY A 562 -16.04 21.23 -14.33
N GLU A 563 -16.34 20.08 -13.71
CA GLU A 563 -15.36 19.31 -12.92
C GLU A 563 -14.22 18.79 -13.79
N CYS A 564 -14.55 18.37 -15.02
CA CYS A 564 -13.61 17.86 -16.01
C CYS A 564 -13.81 18.59 -17.35
N ALA A 565 -12.76 18.69 -18.17
CA ALA A 565 -12.84 19.29 -19.49
C ALA A 565 -13.15 18.28 -20.60
N VAL A 566 -12.78 17.01 -20.40
CA VAL A 566 -12.96 15.95 -21.40
C VAL A 566 -13.13 14.59 -20.72
N ALA A 567 -13.91 13.72 -21.35
CA ALA A 567 -14.05 12.32 -20.97
C ALA A 567 -13.77 11.38 -22.15
N PHE A 568 -13.21 10.22 -21.85
CA PHE A 568 -12.99 9.12 -22.79
C PHE A 568 -13.72 7.87 -22.29
N ALA A 569 -14.69 7.42 -23.08
CA ALA A 569 -15.34 6.13 -22.95
C ALA A 569 -14.50 5.06 -23.66
N MET A 570 -14.11 4.03 -22.91
CA MET A 570 -13.19 2.99 -23.37
C MET A 570 -13.94 1.78 -23.92
N TYR A 571 -13.36 1.12 -24.91
CA TYR A 571 -13.78 -0.24 -25.23
C TYR A 571 -13.27 -1.20 -24.14
N PRO A 572 -14.12 -2.08 -23.57
CA PRO A 572 -13.72 -2.95 -22.48
C PRO A 572 -12.66 -3.96 -22.94
N THR A 573 -11.62 -4.16 -22.13
CA THR A 573 -10.65 -5.24 -22.33
C THR A 573 -11.36 -6.59 -22.28
N SER A 574 -11.05 -7.50 -23.21
CA SER A 574 -11.66 -8.83 -23.22
C SER A 574 -11.03 -9.78 -22.21
N LEU A 575 -11.77 -10.84 -21.83
CA LEU A 575 -11.25 -11.92 -20.99
C LEU A 575 -10.01 -12.59 -21.63
N ASP A 576 -10.03 -12.79 -22.95
CA ASP A 576 -8.91 -13.41 -23.66
C ASP A 576 -7.66 -12.52 -23.66
N GLN A 577 -7.82 -11.20 -23.80
CA GLN A 577 -6.70 -10.25 -23.68
C GLN A 577 -6.10 -10.28 -22.27
N LEU A 578 -6.94 -10.23 -21.23
CA LEU A 578 -6.49 -10.32 -19.84
C LEU A 578 -5.68 -11.60 -19.61
N MET A 579 -6.21 -12.74 -20.06
CA MET A 579 -5.56 -14.03 -19.86
C MET A 579 -4.27 -14.14 -20.67
N ALA A 580 -4.24 -13.66 -21.91
CA ALA A 580 -3.03 -13.67 -22.75
C ALA A 580 -1.89 -12.83 -22.12
N ILE A 581 -2.20 -11.66 -21.57
CA ILE A 581 -1.24 -10.81 -20.86
C ILE A 581 -0.71 -11.52 -19.62
N ALA A 582 -1.61 -12.12 -18.84
CA ALA A 582 -1.25 -12.86 -17.63
C ALA A 582 -0.41 -14.12 -17.95
N ASP A 583 -0.69 -14.79 -19.07
CA ASP A 583 0.05 -15.96 -19.56
C ASP A 583 1.46 -15.57 -20.00
N ALA A 584 1.61 -14.40 -20.64
CA ALA A 584 2.90 -13.79 -20.98
C ALA A 584 3.70 -13.32 -19.75
N GLY A 585 3.07 -13.28 -18.56
CA GLY A 585 3.69 -12.75 -17.34
C GLY A 585 3.85 -11.23 -17.36
N GLU A 586 3.10 -10.55 -18.23
CA GLU A 586 3.08 -9.11 -18.38
C GLU A 586 2.05 -8.47 -17.42
N ILE A 587 2.09 -7.14 -17.31
CA ILE A 587 1.26 -6.36 -16.40
C ILE A 587 0.45 -5.36 -17.21
N MET A 588 -0.86 -5.34 -17.00
CA MET A 588 -1.75 -4.36 -17.61
C MET A 588 -1.55 -2.97 -17.00
N PRO A 589 -1.85 -1.91 -17.76
CA PRO A 589 -1.96 -0.57 -17.19
C PRO A 589 -2.93 -0.54 -15.99
N PRO A 590 -2.74 0.38 -15.04
CA PRO A 590 -3.65 0.52 -13.91
C PRO A 590 -5.08 0.82 -14.39
N LYS A 591 -6.08 0.29 -13.68
CA LYS A 591 -7.50 0.54 -13.96
C LYS A 591 -7.90 0.15 -15.39
N SER A 592 -7.41 -1.00 -15.87
CA SER A 592 -7.73 -1.52 -17.21
C SER A 592 -9.02 -2.33 -17.25
N THR A 593 -9.39 -2.98 -16.14
CA THR A 593 -10.52 -3.90 -16.09
C THR A 593 -11.47 -3.55 -14.94
N TRP A 594 -12.75 -3.81 -15.14
CA TRP A 594 -13.78 -3.65 -14.13
C TRP A 594 -14.73 -4.85 -14.15
N PHE A 595 -14.78 -5.63 -13.07
CA PHE A 595 -15.70 -6.76 -12.91
C PHE A 595 -16.89 -6.36 -12.03
N GLU A 596 -18.09 -6.73 -12.44
CA GLU A 596 -19.34 -6.64 -11.66
C GLU A 596 -20.20 -7.91 -11.84
N PRO A 597 -21.04 -8.27 -10.86
CA PRO A 597 -21.15 -7.68 -9.51
C PRO A 597 -19.93 -7.91 -8.62
N LYS A 598 -19.63 -6.99 -7.70
CA LYS A 598 -18.62 -7.22 -6.65
C LYS A 598 -19.02 -8.38 -5.73
N LEU A 599 -18.04 -9.21 -5.37
CA LEU A 599 -18.23 -10.32 -4.42
C LEU A 599 -18.62 -9.76 -3.05
N ARG A 600 -19.53 -10.42 -2.32
CA ARG A 600 -19.94 -9.95 -0.99
C ARG A 600 -19.05 -10.60 0.07
N ASP A 601 -18.57 -9.78 0.99
CA ASP A 601 -17.89 -10.23 2.20
C ASP A 601 -18.93 -10.73 3.22
N GLY A 602 -18.53 -11.63 4.12
CA GLY A 602 -19.37 -12.11 5.22
C GLY A 602 -20.39 -13.20 4.89
N LEU A 603 -20.55 -13.58 3.62
CA LEU A 603 -21.40 -14.73 3.25
C LEU A 603 -20.74 -16.08 3.55
N LEU A 604 -19.45 -16.19 3.24
CA LEU A 604 -18.62 -17.37 3.44
C LEU A 604 -17.23 -16.88 3.83
N VAL A 605 -16.78 -17.26 5.02
CA VAL A 605 -15.50 -16.81 5.58
C VAL A 605 -14.64 -18.03 5.88
N HIS A 606 -13.37 -17.97 5.49
CA HIS A 606 -12.39 -19.01 5.76
C HIS A 606 -11.48 -18.57 6.91
N THR A 607 -11.36 -19.40 7.95
CA THR A 607 -10.41 -19.19 9.06
C THR A 607 -9.09 -19.88 8.77
N LEU A 608 -8.01 -19.40 9.40
CA LEU A 608 -6.66 -19.95 9.17
C LEU A 608 -6.32 -21.17 10.04
N ASP A 609 -7.24 -21.60 10.90
CA ASP A 609 -7.08 -22.68 11.89
C ASP A 609 -8.23 -23.67 11.85
#